data_AF-A0A6A4H0Q6-F1
#
_entry.id   AF-A0A6A4H0Q6-F1
#
_cell.length_a   1.000
_cell.length_b   1.000
_cell.length_c   1.000
_cell.angle_alpha   90.00
_cell.angle_beta   90.00
_cell.angle_gamma   90.00
#
_symmetry.space_group_name_H-M   'P 1'
#
loop_
_entity.id
_entity.type
_entity.pdbx_description
1 polymer ?
#
loop_
_entity_poly.entity_id
_entity_poly.type
_entity_poly.pdbx_seq_one_letter_code
_entity_poly.pdbx_strand_id
1 'polypeptide(L)' 'MKFFAIVSAILVTAIGVRAIAPNPDSACQCPNNCQHTFGSSCAFFSDGNTIDGSCVNGANGLTCAT' A
#
# COMPACT_ATOMS: atom_id res chain seq x y z
N MET A 1 40.96 -7.58 29.28
CA MET A 1 40.44 -6.66 28.24
C MET A 1 39.82 -7.49 27.12
N LYS A 2 38.50 -7.73 27.15
CA LYS A 2 37.80 -8.35 26.02
C LYS A 2 36.33 -7.92 26.09
N PHE A 3 36.08 -6.69 25.66
CA PHE A 3 34.74 -6.12 25.61
C PHE A 3 34.07 -6.62 24.33
N PHE A 4 33.03 -7.42 24.47
CA PHE A 4 32.22 -7.91 23.36
C PHE A 4 31.42 -6.73 22.79
N ALA A 5 31.71 -6.35 21.55
CA ALA A 5 30.97 -5.32 20.83
C ALA A 5 29.57 -5.84 20.49
N ILE A 6 28.56 -5.33 21.20
CA ILE A 6 27.15 -5.61 20.92
C ILE A 6 26.74 -4.66 19.79
N VAL A 7 26.77 -5.15 18.56
CA VAL A 7 26.24 -4.42 17.39
C VAL A 7 24.72 -4.50 17.46
N SER A 8 24.10 -3.44 17.99
CA SER A 8 22.65 -3.33 18.06
C SER A 8 22.12 -2.84 16.71
N ALA A 9 21.57 -3.76 15.92
CA ALA A 9 20.90 -3.43 14.66
C ALA A 9 19.47 -2.94 14.97
N ILE A 10 19.25 -1.63 14.84
CA ILE A 10 17.91 -1.04 14.93
C ILE A 10 17.21 -1.31 13.58
N LEU A 11 16.34 -2.31 13.58
CA LEU A 11 15.41 -2.56 12.48
C LEU A 11 14.36 -1.44 12.47
N VAL A 12 14.53 -0.46 11.60
CA VAL A 12 13.48 0.53 11.32
C VAL A 12 12.41 -0.17 10.50
N THR A 13 11.38 -0.68 11.18
CA THR A 13 10.18 -1.16 10.50
C THR A 13 9.45 0.05 9.94
N ALA A 14 9.42 0.19 8.61
CA ALA A 14 8.55 1.14 7.93
C ALA A 14 7.09 0.72 8.24
N ILE A 15 6.47 1.37 9.22
CA ILE A 15 5.03 1.25 9.46
C ILE A 15 4.36 2.04 8.33
N GLY A 16 4.24 1.41 7.17
CA GLY A 16 3.47 1.95 6.07
C GLY A 16 2.02 2.02 6.52
N VAL A 17 1.55 3.23 6.85
CA VAL A 17 0.12 3.50 6.99
C VAL A 17 -0.48 3.21 5.62
N ARG A 18 -1.05 2.00 5.45
CA ARG A 18 -1.83 1.66 4.26
C ARG A 18 -3.09 2.52 4.35
N ALA A 19 -3.07 3.66 3.66
CA ALA A 19 -4.27 4.46 3.50
C ALA A 19 -5.30 3.58 2.76
N ILE A 20 -6.39 3.24 3.44
CA ILE A 20 -7.49 2.51 2.83
C ILE A 20 -8.31 3.53 2.06
N ALA A 21 -8.43 3.33 0.75
CA ALA A 21 -9.12 4.26 -0.12
C ALA A 21 -10.65 4.15 0.04
N PRO A 22 -11.40 5.23 -0.22
CA PRO A 22 -12.86 5.21 -0.12
C PRO A 22 -13.55 4.44 -1.27
N ASN A 23 -12.85 4.20 -2.39
CA ASN A 23 -13.39 3.48 -3.54
C ASN A 23 -12.25 2.80 -4.34
N PRO A 24 -12.54 1.79 -5.19
CA PRO A 24 -11.51 1.01 -5.86
C PRO A 24 -10.64 1.83 -6.83
N ASP A 25 -11.21 2.85 -7.47
CA ASP A 25 -10.45 3.70 -8.38
C ASP A 25 -9.42 4.55 -7.63
N SER A 26 -9.83 5.25 -6.57
CA SER A 26 -8.92 6.07 -5.74
C SER A 26 -7.85 5.26 -5.01
N ALA A 27 -8.05 3.95 -4.84
CA ALA A 27 -7.04 3.04 -4.29
C ALA A 27 -5.84 2.83 -5.21
N CYS A 28 -6.03 3.08 -6.51
CA CYS A 28 -5.01 2.94 -7.55
C CYS A 28 -4.74 4.26 -8.30
N GLN A 29 -5.60 5.25 -8.11
CA GLN A 29 -5.52 6.58 -8.69
C GLN A 29 -5.37 7.60 -7.56
N CYS A 30 -4.18 7.64 -6.98
CA CYS A 30 -3.91 8.56 -5.88
C CYS A 30 -3.74 10.00 -6.41
N PRO A 31 -4.45 10.99 -5.83
CA PRO A 31 -4.23 12.39 -6.16
C PRO A 31 -2.79 12.77 -5.77
N ASN A 32 -2.11 13.56 -6.62
CA ASN A 32 -0.70 13.97 -6.51
C ASN A 32 0.36 13.03 -7.11
N ASN A 33 0.09 12.33 -8.22
CA ASN A 33 1.10 11.53 -8.94
C ASN A 33 1.77 10.44 -8.08
N CYS A 34 1.10 9.97 -7.04
CA CYS A 34 1.50 8.74 -6.37
C CYS A 34 1.35 7.61 -7.40
N GLN A 35 2.49 7.15 -7.92
CA GLN A 35 2.54 6.15 -8.98
C GLN A 35 2.19 4.78 -8.38
N HIS A 36 0.90 4.46 -8.32
CA HIS A 36 0.52 3.06 -8.31
C HIS A 36 0.72 2.51 -9.72
N THR A 37 1.39 1.37 -9.82
CA THR A 37 1.60 0.66 -11.07
C THR A 37 0.60 -0.47 -11.19
N PHE A 38 0.40 -0.97 -12.41
CA PHE A 38 -0.31 -2.22 -12.60
C PHE A 38 0.30 -3.33 -11.72
N GLY A 39 -0.54 -4.06 -10.98
CA GLY A 39 -0.12 -5.08 -10.02
C GLY A 39 0.29 -4.54 -8.63
N SER A 40 0.26 -3.23 -8.40
CA SER A 40 0.44 -2.68 -7.05
C SER A 40 -0.69 -3.14 -6.13
N SER A 41 -0.35 -3.51 -4.89
CA SER A 41 -1.34 -3.84 -3.88
C SER A 41 -2.16 -2.60 -3.52
N CYS A 42 -3.48 -2.76 -3.48
CA CYS A 42 -4.43 -1.71 -3.15
C CYS A 42 -5.42 -2.21 -2.09
N ALA A 43 -6.07 -1.29 -1.39
CA ALA A 43 -7.14 -1.60 -0.45
C ALA A 43 -8.19 -0.49 -0.47
N PHE A 44 -9.47 -0.86 -0.49
CA PHE A 44 -10.58 0.10 -0.44
C PHE A 44 -11.70 -0.36 0.48
N PHE A 45 -12.51 0.59 0.97
CA PHE A 45 -13.71 0.28 1.74
C PHE A 45 -14.90 0.00 0.82
N SER A 46 -15.57 -1.13 1.04
CA SER A 46 -16.87 -1.48 0.45
C SER A 46 -17.78 -2.08 1.50
N ASP A 47 -19.00 -1.56 1.62
CA ASP A 47 -20.04 -2.14 2.50
C ASP A 47 -19.60 -2.36 3.95
N GLY A 48 -18.77 -1.45 4.49
CA GLY A 48 -18.22 -1.55 5.85
C GLY A 48 -17.04 -2.51 6.01
N ASN A 49 -16.57 -3.12 4.92
CA ASN A 49 -15.42 -4.01 4.89
C ASN A 49 -14.24 -3.37 4.15
N THR A 50 -13.03 -3.73 4.55
CA THR A 50 -11.82 -3.44 3.78
C THR A 50 -11.62 -4.57 2.78
N ILE A 51 -11.55 -4.23 1.50
CA ILE A 51 -11.25 -5.14 0.41
C ILE A 51 -9.82 -4.89 -0.03
N ASP A 52 -8.97 -5.90 0.08
CA ASP A 52 -7.61 -5.90 -0.45
C ASP A 52 -7.61 -6.46 -1.88
N GLY A 53 -6.77 -5.90 -2.74
CA GLY A 53 -6.67 -6.32 -4.13
C GLY A 53 -5.38 -5.84 -4.80
N SER A 54 -5.38 -5.90 -6.12
CA SER A 54 -4.32 -5.37 -6.97
C SER A 54 -4.86 -4.39 -8.00
N CYS A 55 -4.04 -3.39 -8.33
CA CYS A 55 -4.37 -2.41 -9.36
C CYS A 55 -4.34 -3.06 -10.75
N VAL A 56 -5.47 -3.03 -11.44
CA VAL A 56 -5.65 -3.54 -12.81
C VAL A 56 -6.11 -2.42 -13.74
N ASN A 57 -6.00 -2.59 -15.06
CA ASN A 57 -6.52 -1.61 -16.01
C ASN A 57 -8.05 -1.62 -16.04
N GLY A 58 -8.66 -0.52 -15.59
CA GLY A 58 -10.08 -0.23 -15.70
C GLY A 58 -10.39 0.74 -16.84
N ALA A 59 -11.66 1.15 -16.92
CA ALA A 59 -12.16 2.02 -18.00
C ALA A 59 -11.55 3.43 -17.99
N ASN A 60 -11.19 3.96 -16.82
CA ASN A 60 -10.67 5.33 -16.64
C ASN A 60 -9.24 5.37 -16.06
N GLY A 61 -8.47 4.29 -16.21
CA GLY A 61 -7.15 4.13 -15.61
C GLY A 61 -7.07 2.93 -14.68
N LEU A 62 -6.05 2.88 -13.81
CA LEU A 62 -5.91 1.76 -12.87
C LEU A 62 -7.05 1.75 -11.86
N THR A 63 -7.57 0.58 -11.53
CA THR A 63 -8.63 0.36 -10.55
C THR A 63 -8.30 -0.85 -9.69
N CYS A 64 -8.73 -0.85 -8.43
CA CYS A 64 -8.46 -1.96 -7.52
C CYS A 64 -9.43 -3.12 -7.73
N ALA A 65 -8.89 -4.30 -8.07
CA ALA A 65 -9.65 -5.53 -8.22
C ALA A 65 -9.10 -6.63 -7.30
N THR A 66 -10.00 -7.46 -6.75
CA THR A 66 -9.65 -8.66 -5.98
C THR A 66 -9.32 -9.85 -6.87
#